data_AF-A0A9P7FSQ3-F1
#
_entry.id   AF-A0A9P7FSQ3-F1
#
_cell.length_a   1.000
_cell.length_b   1.000
_cell.length_c   1.000
_cell.angle_alpha   90.00
_cell.angle_beta   90.00
_cell.angle_gamma   90.00
#
_symmetry.space_group_name_H-M   'P 1'
#
loop_
_entity.id
_entity.type
_entity.pdbx_description
1 polymer ?
#
loop_
_entity_poly.entity_id
_entity_poly.type
_entity_poly.pdbx_seq_one_letter_code
_entity_poly.pdbx_strand_id
1 'polypeptide(L)'
;MFKALAPKLVYLEIAGDLIELKILAVTKWPRLRSLRLVDHVPHGDIIPLPEVVFNMPLLSTLAYEFNIGCDHRTPSVFYREIDQTPSAMRLCDILPELKRLSVSSIWYGARLEAQLPRSLEAVCVGAPCARLSFPHGRTAWRYHYTALSEPDALCWIEAAAKLPYLTELALHLVEAPSPDMLAAIARACPSLRTLELEQVRYDYNLHTSPYPIESFARPLMTLSHLRVLRITLELGSHNRPSFHNVKQEFISGIDERIQEAAQLLAERISAWNV
;
A
#
# COMPACT_ATOMS: atom_id res chain seq x y z
N MET A 1 7.63 -25.02 18.50
CA MET A 1 8.79 -24.50 17.74
C MET A 1 9.08 -23.03 18.02
N PHE A 2 8.15 -22.10 17.74
CA PHE A 2 8.38 -20.64 17.90
C PHE A 2 8.83 -20.20 19.30
N LYS A 3 8.30 -20.79 20.38
CA LYS A 3 8.70 -20.44 21.77
C LYS A 3 10.20 -20.59 22.05
N ALA A 4 10.86 -21.57 21.42
CA ALA A 4 12.30 -21.79 21.61
C ALA A 4 13.17 -20.80 20.80
N LEU A 5 12.64 -20.30 19.67
CA LEU A 5 13.34 -19.39 18.77
C LEU A 5 13.09 -17.91 19.09
N ALA A 6 11.90 -17.58 19.62
CA ALA A 6 11.46 -16.20 19.86
C ALA A 6 12.45 -15.32 20.66
N PRO A 7 13.16 -15.82 21.70
CA PRO A 7 14.14 -15.01 22.41
C PRO A 7 15.38 -14.62 21.59
N LYS A 8 15.63 -15.32 20.47
CA LYS A 8 16.82 -15.16 19.63
C LYS A 8 16.51 -14.51 18.28
N LEU A 9 15.27 -14.60 17.81
CA LEU A 9 14.87 -14.09 16.50
C LEU A 9 14.91 -12.56 16.45
N VAL A 10 15.56 -12.06 15.40
CA VAL A 10 15.63 -10.62 15.08
C VAL A 10 14.79 -10.28 13.86
N TYR A 11 14.63 -11.24 12.94
CA TYR A 11 13.86 -11.13 11.71
C TYR A 11 12.94 -12.34 11.61
N LEU A 12 11.66 -12.10 11.31
CA LEU A 12 10.69 -13.14 11.04
C LEU A 12 9.91 -12.76 9.79
N GLU A 13 10.03 -13.59 8.75
CA GLU A 13 9.20 -13.56 7.56
C GLU A 13 8.52 -14.91 7.44
N ILE A 14 7.19 -14.90 7.30
CA ILE A 14 6.40 -16.13 7.21
C ILE A 14 5.12 -15.87 6.44
N ALA A 15 4.68 -16.84 5.64
CA ALA A 15 3.37 -16.79 5.03
C ALA A 15 2.29 -16.78 6.11
N GLY A 16 1.27 -15.93 5.97
CA GLY A 16 0.32 -15.72 7.06
C GLY A 16 -0.49 -16.96 7.42
N ASP A 17 -0.84 -17.81 6.45
CA ASP A 17 -1.55 -19.09 6.68
C ASP A 17 -0.75 -20.12 7.51
N LEU A 18 0.58 -19.94 7.60
CA LEU A 18 1.44 -20.81 8.40
C LEU A 18 1.52 -20.41 9.88
N ILE A 19 0.87 -19.30 10.29
CA ILE A 19 0.91 -18.83 11.67
C ILE A 19 -0.42 -18.22 12.13
N GLU A 20 -0.92 -18.67 13.27
CA GLU A 20 -2.04 -18.00 13.93
C GLU A 20 -1.55 -16.69 14.58
N LEU A 21 -2.25 -15.58 14.35
CA LEU A 21 -1.92 -14.28 14.97
C LEU A 21 -1.90 -14.35 16.49
N LYS A 22 -2.69 -15.25 17.10
CA LYS A 22 -2.71 -15.50 18.54
C LYS A 22 -1.35 -15.96 19.06
N ILE A 23 -0.63 -16.79 18.29
CA ILE A 23 0.71 -17.26 18.66
C ILE A 23 1.68 -16.07 18.69
N LEU A 24 1.59 -15.16 17.71
CA LEU A 24 2.40 -13.93 17.69
C LEU A 24 2.08 -13.05 18.90
N ALA A 25 0.79 -12.83 19.18
CA ALA A 25 0.30 -11.97 20.26
C ALA A 25 0.74 -12.45 21.66
N VAL A 26 0.72 -13.75 21.93
CA VAL A 26 1.04 -14.29 23.28
C VAL A 26 2.51 -14.63 23.50
N THR A 27 3.30 -14.69 22.42
CA THR A 27 4.73 -15.04 22.50
C THR A 27 5.56 -13.79 22.77
N LYS A 28 6.57 -13.89 23.65
CA LYS A 28 7.52 -12.78 23.88
C LYS A 28 8.61 -12.76 22.82
N TRP A 29 8.78 -11.63 22.15
CA TRP A 29 9.76 -11.41 21.07
C TRP A 29 10.74 -10.30 21.44
N PRO A 30 11.58 -10.49 22.47
CA PRO A 30 12.39 -9.42 23.06
C PRO A 30 13.44 -8.83 22.12
N ARG A 31 13.76 -9.53 21.01
CA ARG A 31 14.80 -9.13 20.05
C ARG A 31 14.29 -8.90 18.63
N LEU A 32 13.01 -9.12 18.38
CA LEU A 32 12.45 -9.04 17.03
C LEU A 32 12.40 -7.58 16.58
N ARG A 33 13.08 -7.29 15.48
CA ARG A 33 13.18 -5.96 14.86
C ARG A 33 12.38 -5.85 13.58
N SER A 34 12.15 -6.96 12.90
CA SER A 34 11.38 -7.03 11.67
C SER A 34 10.41 -8.20 11.71
N LEU A 35 9.14 -7.91 11.45
CA LEU A 35 8.07 -8.88 11.26
C LEU A 35 7.45 -8.64 9.89
N ARG A 36 7.45 -9.67 9.05
CA ARG A 36 6.80 -9.70 7.75
C ARG A 36 5.85 -10.89 7.67
N LEU A 37 4.58 -10.62 7.48
CA LEU A 37 3.56 -11.63 7.17
C LEU A 37 3.17 -11.47 5.71
N VAL A 38 3.42 -12.50 4.91
CA VAL A 38 3.29 -12.43 3.44
C VAL A 38 2.29 -13.45 2.91
N ASP A 39 2.00 -13.37 1.61
CA ASP A 39 1.21 -14.35 0.87
C ASP A 39 -0.20 -14.57 1.43
N HIS A 40 -0.49 -15.65 2.13
CA HIS A 40 -1.88 -15.93 2.50
C HIS A 40 -2.26 -15.25 3.81
N VAL A 41 -3.54 -14.93 3.96
CA VAL A 41 -4.07 -14.39 5.22
C VAL A 41 -3.99 -15.47 6.32
N PRO A 42 -3.51 -15.11 7.53
CA PRO A 42 -3.62 -15.95 8.71
C PRO A 42 -5.01 -16.53 8.96
N HIS A 43 -5.03 -17.78 9.43
CA HIS A 43 -6.26 -18.43 9.90
C HIS A 43 -6.52 -18.11 11.37
N GLY A 44 -7.80 -18.21 11.78
CA GLY A 44 -8.22 -18.09 13.18
C GLY A 44 -8.84 -16.74 13.52
N ASP A 45 -8.79 -16.43 14.83
CA ASP A 45 -9.42 -15.24 15.42
C ASP A 45 -8.86 -13.93 14.87
N ILE A 46 -9.72 -12.93 14.80
CA ILE A 46 -9.35 -11.57 14.42
C ILE A 46 -8.72 -10.89 15.64
N ILE A 47 -7.46 -10.48 15.50
CA ILE A 47 -6.71 -9.83 16.57
C ILE A 47 -6.25 -8.46 16.07
N PRO A 48 -6.58 -7.36 16.77
CA PRO A 48 -6.10 -6.04 16.42
C PRO A 48 -4.57 -5.99 16.32
N LEU A 49 -4.06 -5.30 15.30
CA LEU A 49 -2.62 -5.17 15.07
C LEU A 49 -1.82 -4.75 16.32
N PRO A 50 -2.26 -3.75 17.13
CA PRO A 50 -1.56 -3.38 18.35
C PRO A 50 -1.39 -4.55 19.33
N GLU A 51 -2.41 -5.42 19.46
CA GLU A 51 -2.35 -6.59 20.35
C GLU A 51 -1.39 -7.66 19.82
N VAL A 52 -1.32 -7.85 18.50
CA VAL A 52 -0.39 -8.82 17.89
C VAL A 52 1.06 -8.45 18.16
N VAL A 53 1.40 -7.16 18.09
CA VAL A 53 2.77 -6.67 18.20
C VAL A 53 3.17 -6.22 19.61
N PHE A 54 2.25 -6.28 20.58
CA PHE A 54 2.48 -5.81 21.95
C PHE A 54 3.72 -6.42 22.61
N ASN A 55 3.97 -7.71 22.36
CA ASN A 55 5.11 -8.43 22.92
C ASN A 55 6.40 -8.31 22.09
N MET A 56 6.50 -7.30 21.21
CA MET A 56 7.62 -7.07 20.27
C MET A 56 8.23 -5.65 20.47
N PRO A 57 8.80 -5.33 21.64
CA PRO A 57 9.15 -3.95 22.00
C PRO A 57 10.26 -3.31 21.14
N LEU A 58 11.06 -4.10 20.41
CA LEU A 58 12.13 -3.61 19.55
C LEU A 58 11.74 -3.59 18.06
N LEU A 59 10.46 -3.79 17.75
CA LEU A 59 9.98 -3.88 16.38
C LEU A 59 10.12 -2.52 15.69
N SER A 60 10.91 -2.51 14.62
CA SER A 60 11.21 -1.32 13.82
C SER A 60 10.64 -1.41 12.40
N THR A 61 10.31 -2.62 11.94
CA THR A 61 9.72 -2.89 10.63
C THR A 61 8.57 -3.87 10.79
N LEU A 62 7.39 -3.48 10.32
CA LEU A 62 6.17 -4.26 10.37
C LEU A 62 5.56 -4.28 8.96
N ALA A 63 5.45 -5.46 8.35
CA ALA A 63 4.88 -5.62 7.02
C ALA A 63 3.82 -6.72 6.99
N TYR A 64 2.56 -6.36 6.73
CA TYR A 64 1.44 -7.29 6.56
C TYR A 64 1.01 -7.21 5.09
N GLU A 65 1.56 -8.09 4.27
CA GLU A 65 1.51 -8.07 2.80
C GLU A 65 0.85 -9.35 2.29
N PHE A 66 -0.45 -9.48 2.50
CA PHE A 66 -1.19 -10.64 2.07
C PHE A 66 -1.61 -10.48 0.62
N ASN A 67 -1.54 -11.56 -0.15
CA ASN A 67 -2.20 -11.80 -1.42
C ASN A 67 -3.64 -12.28 -1.21
N ILE A 68 -4.54 -11.88 -2.11
CA ILE A 68 -5.91 -12.41 -2.12
C ILE A 68 -5.88 -13.80 -2.73
N GLY A 69 -5.97 -14.85 -1.92
CA GLY A 69 -6.25 -16.19 -2.42
C GLY A 69 -7.69 -16.28 -2.97
N CYS A 70 -7.93 -17.18 -3.93
CA CYS A 70 -9.27 -17.55 -4.40
C CYS A 70 -10.20 -18.09 -3.31
N ASP A 71 -9.65 -18.35 -2.12
CA ASP A 71 -10.41 -18.80 -0.97
C ASP A 71 -11.37 -17.70 -0.52
N HIS A 72 -12.62 -18.06 -0.27
CA HIS A 72 -13.71 -17.17 0.19
C HIS A 72 -13.49 -16.57 1.59
N ARG A 73 -12.23 -16.49 2.05
CA ARG A 73 -11.87 -16.06 3.38
C ARG A 73 -11.71 -14.55 3.38
N THR A 74 -12.42 -13.91 4.28
CA THR A 74 -12.30 -12.49 4.61
C THR A 74 -11.00 -12.33 5.43
N PRO A 75 -9.94 -11.64 4.95
CA PRO A 75 -8.76 -11.38 5.73
C PRO A 75 -9.02 -10.93 7.18
N SER A 76 -8.67 -11.80 8.12
CA SER A 76 -9.00 -11.67 9.55
C SER A 76 -8.25 -10.56 10.30
N VAL A 77 -7.38 -9.79 9.66
CA VAL A 77 -6.39 -9.00 10.41
C VAL A 77 -6.90 -7.63 10.85
N PHE A 78 -7.96 -7.11 10.22
CA PHE A 78 -8.47 -5.75 10.50
C PHE A 78 -10.00 -5.63 10.56
N TYR A 79 -10.74 -6.75 10.47
CA TYR A 79 -12.18 -6.72 10.63
C TYR A 79 -12.51 -6.61 12.13
N ARG A 80 -12.87 -5.42 12.60
CA ARG A 80 -13.49 -5.28 13.91
C ARG A 80 -14.94 -4.88 13.71
N GLU A 81 -15.83 -5.68 14.26
CA GLU A 81 -17.26 -5.39 14.29
C GLU A 81 -17.48 -4.07 15.04
N ILE A 82 -18.30 -3.18 14.45
CA ILE A 82 -18.49 -1.77 14.85
C ILE A 82 -18.93 -1.63 16.32
N ASP A 83 -19.47 -2.69 16.92
CA ASP A 83 -20.03 -2.68 18.27
C ASP A 83 -19.04 -3.03 19.40
N GLN A 84 -17.75 -3.24 19.10
CA GLN A 84 -16.75 -3.51 20.13
C GLN A 84 -15.94 -2.26 20.47
N THR A 85 -15.99 -1.88 21.76
CA THR A 85 -15.27 -0.76 22.39
C THR A 85 -13.88 -0.54 21.79
N PRO A 86 -13.50 0.69 21.36
CA PRO A 86 -12.21 0.96 20.74
C PRO A 86 -11.08 0.34 21.57
N SER A 87 -10.19 -0.41 20.92
CA SER A 87 -9.10 -1.09 21.62
C SER A 87 -8.33 0.00 22.37
N ALA A 88 -8.12 -0.19 23.67
CA ALA A 88 -7.45 0.80 24.50
C ALA A 88 -6.00 1.04 24.04
N MET A 89 -5.45 0.16 23.22
CA MET A 89 -4.05 0.17 22.80
C MET A 89 -3.92 0.71 21.38
N ARG A 90 -3.11 1.76 21.23
CA ARG A 90 -2.80 2.35 19.93
C ARG A 90 -1.42 1.92 19.47
N LEU A 91 -1.25 1.77 18.15
CA LEU A 91 0.03 1.37 17.58
C LEU A 91 1.17 2.35 17.95
N CYS A 92 0.89 3.66 17.96
CA CYS A 92 1.83 4.70 18.38
C CYS A 92 2.30 4.58 19.84
N ASP A 93 1.49 4.01 20.73
CA ASP A 93 1.83 3.87 22.14
C ASP A 93 2.67 2.60 22.38
N ILE A 94 2.42 1.55 21.60
CA ILE A 94 3.11 0.25 21.73
C ILE A 94 4.47 0.28 21.02
N LEU A 95 4.51 0.83 19.80
CA LEU A 95 5.69 0.84 18.95
C LEU A 95 6.08 2.28 18.58
N PRO A 96 6.46 3.12 19.56
CA PRO A 96 6.80 4.51 19.31
C PRO A 96 8.03 4.67 18.40
N GLU A 97 8.87 3.64 18.28
CA GLU A 97 10.11 3.60 17.48
C GLU A 97 9.95 2.88 16.13
N LEU A 98 8.73 2.57 15.71
CA LEU A 98 8.48 1.91 14.42
C LEU A 98 8.92 2.80 13.25
N LYS A 99 9.84 2.29 12.42
CA LYS A 99 10.40 3.03 11.29
C LYS A 99 9.70 2.74 9.96
N ARG A 100 9.24 1.50 9.77
CA ARG A 100 8.61 1.08 8.52
C ARG A 100 7.30 0.34 8.80
N LEU A 101 6.23 0.80 8.18
CA LEU A 101 4.93 0.15 8.20
C LEU A 101 4.50 -0.15 6.76
N SER A 102 4.31 -1.42 6.45
CA SER A 102 3.67 -1.89 5.23
C SER A 102 2.43 -2.67 5.61
N VAL A 103 1.28 -2.28 5.09
CA VAL A 103 0.00 -2.90 5.42
C VAL A 103 -0.82 -3.04 4.16
N SER A 104 -1.39 -4.22 4.00
CA SER A 104 -2.33 -4.53 2.95
C SER A 104 -3.69 -4.86 3.53
N SER A 105 -4.73 -4.74 2.70
CA SER A 105 -6.08 -5.21 3.05
C SER A 105 -6.63 -4.53 4.32
N ILE A 106 -6.42 -3.23 4.44
CA ILE A 106 -6.92 -2.43 5.58
C ILE A 106 -8.45 -2.31 5.47
N TRP A 107 -9.14 -2.53 6.57
CA TRP A 107 -10.58 -2.31 6.66
C TRP A 107 -10.91 -0.82 6.80
N TYR A 108 -11.92 -0.34 6.07
CA TYR A 108 -12.38 1.07 6.07
C TYR A 108 -12.67 1.65 7.47
N GLY A 109 -13.01 0.81 8.45
CA GLY A 109 -13.30 1.24 9.83
C GLY A 109 -12.11 1.22 10.80
N ALA A 110 -10.95 0.66 10.43
CA ALA A 110 -9.86 0.42 11.37
C ALA A 110 -9.12 1.71 11.80
N ARG A 111 -9.25 2.79 11.02
CA ARG A 111 -8.62 4.11 11.26
C ARG A 111 -7.13 4.00 11.64
N LEU A 112 -6.39 3.11 10.97
CA LEU A 112 -4.98 2.85 11.29
C LEU A 112 -4.10 4.09 11.06
N GLU A 113 -4.49 4.93 10.09
CA GLU A 113 -3.85 6.22 9.80
C GLU A 113 -3.89 7.18 11.01
N ALA A 114 -4.88 7.03 11.90
CA ALA A 114 -4.98 7.84 13.12
C ALA A 114 -4.04 7.37 14.25
N GLN A 115 -3.35 6.23 14.07
CA GLN A 115 -2.53 5.59 15.11
C GLN A 115 -1.05 5.48 14.72
N LEU A 116 -0.61 6.18 13.67
CA LEU A 116 0.74 6.10 13.14
C LEU A 116 1.79 6.64 14.13
N PRO A 117 2.85 5.87 14.46
CA PRO A 117 3.98 6.35 15.25
C PRO A 117 4.72 7.49 14.54
N ARG A 118 5.11 8.54 15.28
CA ARG A 118 5.80 9.72 14.71
C ARG A 118 7.21 9.42 14.19
N SER A 119 7.79 8.30 14.58
CA SER A 119 9.14 7.87 14.17
C SER A 119 9.18 7.22 12.78
N LEU A 120 8.02 7.00 12.14
CA LEU A 120 7.90 6.38 10.83
C LEU A 120 8.65 7.16 9.76
N GLU A 121 9.45 6.41 8.99
CA GLU A 121 10.24 6.85 7.85
C GLU A 121 9.64 6.35 6.53
N ALA A 122 8.91 5.23 6.56
CA ALA A 122 8.25 4.64 5.42
C ALA A 122 6.83 4.14 5.77
N VAL A 123 5.86 4.51 4.92
CA VAL A 123 4.48 4.02 4.99
C VAL A 123 4.09 3.46 3.62
N CYS A 124 3.72 2.18 3.59
CA CYS A 124 3.15 1.51 2.43
C CYS A 124 1.74 1.02 2.78
N VAL A 125 0.76 1.46 2.00
CA VAL A 125 -0.62 0.98 2.07
C VAL A 125 -0.95 0.30 0.75
N GLY A 126 -0.77 -1.01 0.75
CA GLY A 126 -0.95 -1.86 -0.40
C GLY A 126 -2.37 -2.40 -0.51
N ALA A 127 -2.75 -2.76 -1.72
CA ALA A 127 -3.83 -3.68 -1.97
C ALA A 127 -3.32 -4.76 -2.93
N PRO A 128 -3.19 -6.02 -2.47
CA PRO A 128 -2.86 -7.14 -3.34
C PRO A 128 -3.89 -7.28 -4.47
N CYS A 129 -3.42 -7.25 -5.72
CA CYS A 129 -4.23 -7.67 -6.85
C CYS A 129 -3.91 -9.12 -7.19
N ALA A 130 -4.74 -10.07 -6.75
CA ALA A 130 -4.77 -11.37 -7.42
C ALA A 130 -5.68 -11.27 -8.66
N ARG A 131 -5.14 -11.59 -9.84
CA ARG A 131 -5.97 -11.81 -11.04
C ARG A 131 -6.80 -13.08 -10.82
N LEU A 132 -7.97 -12.91 -10.20
CA LEU A 132 -8.93 -14.00 -10.02
C LEU A 132 -9.59 -14.29 -11.38
N SER A 133 -9.03 -15.25 -12.12
CA SER A 133 -9.69 -15.83 -13.30
C SER A 133 -10.75 -16.81 -12.82
N PHE A 134 -12.00 -16.37 -12.70
CA PHE A 134 -13.09 -17.26 -12.31
C PHE A 134 -13.51 -18.13 -13.52
N PRO A 135 -13.47 -19.47 -13.44
CA PRO A 135 -13.73 -20.35 -14.58
C PRO A 135 -15.18 -20.36 -15.10
N HIS A 136 -16.09 -19.49 -14.63
CA HIS A 136 -17.52 -19.58 -14.94
C HIS A 136 -18.23 -18.23 -15.14
N GLY A 137 -17.52 -17.15 -15.45
CA GLY A 137 -18.15 -15.85 -15.79
C GLY A 137 -18.99 -15.21 -14.67
N ARG A 138 -18.97 -15.77 -13.46
CA ARG A 138 -19.58 -15.16 -12.27
C ARG A 138 -18.57 -14.20 -11.66
N THR A 139 -18.87 -12.92 -11.74
CA THR A 139 -18.14 -11.87 -11.02
C THR A 139 -18.51 -11.97 -9.54
N ALA A 140 -17.73 -12.72 -8.76
CA ALA A 140 -17.89 -12.76 -7.32
C ALA A 140 -17.31 -11.46 -6.72
N TRP A 141 -18.12 -10.41 -6.69
CA TRP A 141 -17.85 -9.16 -5.98
C TRP A 141 -18.03 -9.34 -4.47
N ARG A 142 -17.08 -10.00 -3.79
CA ARG A 142 -17.19 -10.20 -2.33
C ARG A 142 -15.88 -10.06 -1.55
N TYR A 143 -14.92 -9.33 -2.08
CA TYR A 143 -13.76 -8.93 -1.27
C TYR A 143 -13.83 -7.42 -1.03
N HIS A 144 -14.09 -7.05 0.22
CA HIS A 144 -14.09 -5.65 0.71
C HIS A 144 -12.67 -5.09 0.91
N TYR A 145 -11.65 -5.80 0.42
CA TYR A 145 -10.25 -5.41 0.48
C TYR A 145 -9.91 -4.75 -0.83
N THR A 146 -10.23 -3.48 -0.87
CA THR A 146 -10.06 -2.65 -2.03
C THR A 146 -8.87 -1.73 -1.79
N ALA A 147 -8.20 -1.42 -2.89
CA ALA A 147 -7.27 -0.30 -2.93
C ALA A 147 -7.92 0.95 -2.31
N LEU A 148 -7.11 1.93 -1.94
CA LEU A 148 -7.61 3.16 -1.34
C LEU A 148 -8.46 3.92 -2.37
N SER A 149 -9.67 4.29 -1.97
CA SER A 149 -10.40 5.34 -2.70
C SER A 149 -9.65 6.67 -2.52
N GLU A 150 -9.89 7.65 -3.38
CA GLU A 150 -9.26 8.97 -3.22
C GLU A 150 -9.54 9.61 -1.84
N PRO A 151 -10.78 9.59 -1.29
CA PRO A 151 -11.03 10.05 0.08
C PRO A 151 -10.19 9.35 1.16
N ASP A 152 -10.02 8.03 1.08
CA ASP A 152 -9.21 7.30 2.06
C ASP A 152 -7.72 7.59 1.88
N ALA A 153 -7.25 7.68 0.63
CA ALA A 153 -5.88 8.08 0.32
C ALA A 153 -5.58 9.47 0.90
N LEU A 154 -6.52 10.43 0.81
CA LEU A 154 -6.38 11.75 1.43
C LEU A 154 -6.27 11.66 2.95
N CYS A 155 -7.03 10.78 3.62
CA CYS A 155 -6.87 10.54 5.06
C CYS A 155 -5.47 10.01 5.42
N TRP A 156 -4.91 9.12 4.59
CA TRP A 156 -3.54 8.64 4.75
C TRP A 156 -2.51 9.74 4.50
N ILE A 157 -2.73 10.61 3.52
CA ILE A 157 -1.88 11.77 3.22
C ILE A 157 -1.90 12.77 4.39
N GLU A 158 -3.07 13.05 4.97
CA GLU A 158 -3.20 13.92 6.15
C GLU A 158 -2.52 13.33 7.39
N ALA A 159 -2.56 12.01 7.56
CA ALA A 159 -1.82 11.33 8.62
C ALA A 159 -0.31 11.40 8.38
N ALA A 160 0.13 11.14 7.15
CA ALA A 160 1.51 11.23 6.72
C ALA A 160 2.12 12.63 6.94
N ALA A 161 1.32 13.69 6.75
CA ALA A 161 1.73 15.08 7.02
C ALA A 161 2.22 15.32 8.47
N LYS A 162 1.79 14.47 9.41
CA LYS A 162 2.13 14.58 10.84
C LYS A 162 3.40 13.82 11.20
N LEU A 163 4.03 13.14 10.24
CA LEU A 163 5.20 12.29 10.42
C LEU A 163 6.48 13.05 10.02
N PRO A 164 7.25 13.59 10.99
CA PRO A 164 8.37 14.47 10.69
C PRO A 164 9.55 13.80 9.97
N TYR A 165 9.63 12.46 10.01
CA TYR A 165 10.72 11.68 9.43
C TYR A 165 10.31 10.92 8.16
N LEU A 166 9.09 11.12 7.66
CA LEU A 166 8.60 10.36 6.51
C LEU A 166 9.38 10.72 5.25
N THR A 167 9.94 9.69 4.62
CA THR A 167 10.71 9.81 3.38
C THR A 167 10.19 8.89 2.27
N GLU A 168 9.41 7.87 2.61
CA GLU A 168 8.85 6.92 1.65
C GLU A 168 7.33 6.83 1.85
N LEU A 169 6.56 7.08 0.80
CA LEU A 169 5.10 6.91 0.78
C LEU A 169 4.70 6.08 -0.43
N ALA A 170 4.02 4.96 -0.17
CA ALA A 170 3.46 4.09 -1.20
C ALA A 170 1.97 3.85 -0.94
N LEU A 171 1.12 4.15 -1.92
CA LEU A 171 -0.33 3.99 -1.84
C LEU A 171 -0.84 3.23 -3.07
N HIS A 172 -1.59 2.16 -2.82
CA HIS A 172 -2.33 1.45 -3.86
C HIS A 172 -3.75 2.01 -3.94
N LEU A 173 -4.17 2.43 -5.12
CA LEU A 173 -5.38 3.21 -5.39
C LEU A 173 -6.39 2.44 -6.25
N VAL A 174 -7.68 2.75 -6.07
CA VAL A 174 -8.76 2.21 -6.90
C VAL A 174 -8.66 2.75 -8.33
N GLU A 175 -8.43 4.06 -8.43
CA GLU A 175 -8.31 4.83 -9.67
C GLU A 175 -6.89 5.36 -9.81
N ALA A 176 -6.50 5.78 -11.01
CA ALA A 176 -5.23 6.48 -11.19
C ALA A 176 -5.22 7.77 -10.35
N PRO A 177 -4.07 8.17 -9.78
CA PRO A 177 -3.97 9.36 -8.95
C PRO A 177 -4.35 10.62 -9.75
N SER A 178 -5.05 11.55 -9.12
CA SER A 178 -5.36 12.86 -9.70
C SER A 178 -4.20 13.85 -9.50
N PRO A 179 -4.06 14.91 -10.34
CA PRO A 179 -3.14 16.00 -10.07
C PRO A 179 -3.38 16.69 -8.72
N ASP A 180 -4.63 16.74 -8.26
CA ASP A 180 -4.99 17.33 -6.97
C ASP A 180 -4.50 16.47 -5.79
N MET A 181 -4.56 15.14 -5.92
CA MET A 181 -3.95 14.21 -4.97
C MET A 181 -2.43 14.40 -4.90
N LEU A 182 -1.75 14.53 -6.06
CA LEU A 182 -0.31 14.83 -6.08
C LEU A 182 0.00 16.17 -5.41
N ALA A 183 -0.81 17.21 -5.65
CA ALA A 183 -0.65 18.49 -4.98
C ALA A 183 -0.87 18.38 -3.46
N ALA A 184 -1.83 17.55 -3.02
CA ALA A 184 -2.03 17.28 -1.59
C ALA A 184 -0.81 16.59 -0.97
N ILE A 185 -0.26 15.56 -1.62
CA ILE A 185 0.97 14.87 -1.20
C ILE A 185 2.14 15.85 -1.11
N ALA A 186 2.33 16.65 -2.16
CA ALA A 186 3.46 17.56 -2.24
C ALA A 186 3.44 18.64 -1.16
N ARG A 187 2.25 19.13 -0.79
CA ARG A 187 2.06 20.03 0.36
C ARG A 187 2.25 19.32 1.71
N ALA A 188 1.72 18.11 1.84
CA ALA A 188 1.71 17.36 3.09
C ALA A 188 3.10 16.81 3.46
N CYS A 189 3.84 16.32 2.47
CA CYS A 189 5.06 15.55 2.67
C CYS A 189 6.19 16.06 1.74
N PRO A 190 6.67 17.30 1.93
CA PRO A 190 7.67 17.92 1.04
C PRO A 190 9.05 17.21 1.07
N SER A 191 9.33 16.45 2.14
CA SER A 191 10.60 15.75 2.34
C SER A 191 10.67 14.36 1.70
N LEU A 192 9.65 13.94 0.93
CA LEU A 192 9.61 12.62 0.32
C LEU A 192 10.78 12.40 -0.64
N ARG A 193 11.37 11.21 -0.53
CA ARG A 193 12.41 10.68 -1.41
C ARG A 193 11.86 9.61 -2.34
N THR A 194 10.87 8.86 -1.88
CA THR A 194 10.19 7.83 -2.66
C THR A 194 8.69 8.08 -2.61
N LEU A 195 8.08 8.16 -3.79
CA LEU A 195 6.63 8.23 -3.95
C LEU A 195 6.18 7.13 -4.91
N GLU A 196 5.29 6.27 -4.43
CA GLU A 196 4.66 5.21 -5.23
C GLU A 196 3.14 5.34 -5.18
N LEU A 197 2.50 5.55 -6.33
CA LEU A 197 1.05 5.64 -6.47
C LEU A 197 0.60 4.67 -7.56
N GLU A 198 0.07 3.53 -7.14
CA GLU A 198 -0.24 2.42 -8.03
C GLU A 198 -1.74 2.18 -8.13
N GLN A 199 -2.29 2.20 -9.34
CA GLN A 199 -3.67 1.77 -9.57
C GLN A 199 -3.72 0.25 -9.60
N VAL A 200 -4.50 -0.36 -8.73
CA VAL A 200 -4.50 -1.82 -8.54
C VAL A 200 -5.09 -2.57 -9.74
N ARG A 201 -5.96 -1.93 -10.53
CA ARG A 201 -6.69 -2.58 -11.62
C ARG A 201 -6.39 -1.95 -12.99
N TYR A 202 -5.27 -2.33 -13.58
CA TYR A 202 -4.85 -1.88 -14.92
C TYR A 202 -5.79 -2.29 -16.06
N ASP A 203 -6.57 -3.36 -15.87
CA ASP A 203 -7.43 -3.92 -16.92
C ASP A 203 -8.63 -3.00 -17.27
N TYR A 204 -8.81 -1.87 -16.56
CA TYR A 204 -9.89 -0.88 -16.78
C TYR A 204 -9.44 0.45 -17.37
N ASN A 205 -8.17 0.58 -17.81
CA ASN A 205 -7.68 1.80 -18.48
C ASN A 205 -8.20 1.88 -19.93
N LEU A 206 -9.52 1.83 -20.08
CA LEU A 206 -10.27 2.09 -21.30
C LEU A 206 -10.36 3.60 -21.57
N HIS A 207 -10.07 4.42 -20.56
CA HIS A 207 -10.21 5.87 -20.61
C HIS A 207 -8.85 6.54 -20.71
N THR A 208 -8.83 7.66 -21.43
CA THR A 208 -7.71 8.60 -21.38
C THR A 208 -7.89 9.45 -20.15
N SER A 209 -6.81 9.67 -19.41
CA SER A 209 -6.78 10.63 -18.32
C SER A 209 -7.45 11.92 -18.79
N PRO A 210 -8.42 12.47 -18.02
CA PRO A 210 -9.01 13.76 -18.35
C PRO A 210 -7.99 14.90 -18.15
N TYR A 211 -6.84 14.60 -17.53
CA TYR A 211 -5.80 15.56 -17.21
C TYR A 211 -4.61 15.45 -18.17
N PRO A 212 -4.07 16.59 -18.65
CA PRO A 212 -2.84 16.59 -19.43
C PRO A 212 -1.64 16.18 -18.56
N ILE A 213 -0.62 15.55 -19.13
CA ILE A 213 0.55 15.03 -18.39
C ILE A 213 1.28 16.14 -17.62
N GLU A 214 1.31 17.35 -18.17
CA GLU A 214 1.91 18.54 -17.56
C GLU A 214 1.28 18.88 -16.20
N SER A 215 0.00 18.58 -16.00
CA SER A 215 -0.69 18.85 -14.73
C SER A 215 -0.15 17.99 -13.58
N PHE A 216 0.39 16.81 -13.88
CA PHE A 216 1.04 15.92 -12.90
C PHE A 216 2.45 16.41 -12.58
N ALA A 217 3.15 17.00 -13.54
CA ALA A 217 4.52 17.48 -13.35
C ALA A 217 4.60 18.59 -12.29
N ARG A 218 3.66 19.55 -12.32
CA ARG A 218 3.69 20.74 -11.46
C ARG A 218 3.77 20.45 -9.96
N PRO A 219 2.92 19.59 -9.37
CA PRO A 219 3.05 19.25 -7.94
C PRO A 219 4.31 18.41 -7.66
N LEU A 220 4.76 17.56 -8.58
CA LEU A 220 5.97 16.76 -8.39
C LEU A 220 7.23 17.62 -8.34
N MET A 221 7.28 18.73 -9.08
CA MET A 221 8.40 19.68 -9.04
C MET A 221 8.60 20.33 -7.67
N THR A 222 7.58 20.38 -6.80
CA THR A 222 7.74 20.92 -5.45
C THR A 222 8.35 19.91 -4.47
N LEU A 223 8.48 18.64 -4.86
CA LEU A 223 9.15 17.60 -4.09
C LEU A 223 10.65 17.54 -4.43
N SER A 224 11.41 18.54 -3.97
CA SER A 224 12.85 18.71 -4.30
C SER A 224 13.75 17.56 -3.82
N HIS A 225 13.26 16.71 -2.91
CA HIS A 225 13.99 15.55 -2.40
C HIS A 225 13.64 14.24 -3.10
N LEU A 226 12.67 14.27 -4.04
CA LEU A 226 12.18 13.08 -4.71
C LEU A 226 13.26 12.45 -5.59
N ARG A 227 13.53 11.16 -5.37
CA ARG A 227 14.53 10.35 -6.10
C ARG A 227 13.90 9.20 -6.85
N VAL A 228 12.83 8.64 -6.30
CA VAL A 228 12.09 7.52 -6.87
C VAL A 228 10.64 7.92 -7.01
N LEU A 229 10.16 7.90 -8.25
CA LEU A 229 8.76 8.11 -8.59
C LEU A 229 8.25 6.86 -9.30
N ARG A 230 7.20 6.25 -8.75
CA ARG A 230 6.41 5.22 -9.42
C ARG A 230 4.97 5.70 -9.43
N ILE A 231 4.39 5.87 -10.60
CA ILE A 231 3.05 6.41 -10.73
C ILE A 231 2.32 5.70 -11.86
N THR A 232 1.07 5.32 -11.60
CA THR A 232 0.17 4.88 -12.67
C THR A 232 -0.47 6.08 -13.34
N LEU A 233 -0.48 6.10 -14.68
CA LEU A 233 -1.13 7.15 -15.48
C LEU A 233 -2.06 6.51 -16.50
N GLU A 234 -3.24 7.10 -16.68
CA GLU A 234 -4.18 6.69 -17.71
C GLU A 234 -3.82 7.35 -19.05
N LEU A 235 -3.09 6.62 -19.90
CA LEU A 235 -2.62 7.14 -21.19
C LEU A 235 -3.61 6.90 -22.34
N GLY A 236 -4.85 6.52 -22.04
CA GLY A 236 -5.90 6.29 -23.03
C GLY A 236 -6.03 4.85 -23.48
N SER A 237 -7.13 4.59 -24.20
CA SER A 237 -7.49 3.23 -24.59
C SER A 237 -6.35 2.53 -25.31
N HIS A 238 -6.17 1.26 -24.94
CA HIS A 238 -5.43 0.30 -25.72
C HIS A 238 -6.48 -0.49 -26.49
N ASN A 239 -6.60 -0.25 -27.80
CA ASN A 239 -7.30 -1.18 -28.68
C ASN A 239 -6.49 -2.47 -28.72
N ARG A 240 -6.62 -3.32 -27.69
CA ARG A 240 -6.21 -4.71 -27.78
C ARG A 240 -7.33 -5.44 -28.50
N PRO A 241 -7.21 -5.78 -29.80
CA PRO A 241 -8.14 -6.72 -30.41
C PRO A 241 -8.09 -8.00 -29.58
N SER A 242 -9.27 -8.49 -29.20
CA SER A 242 -9.47 -9.64 -28.33
C SER A 242 -8.54 -10.79 -28.72
N PHE A 243 -7.61 -11.15 -27.81
CA PHE A 243 -6.70 -12.31 -27.66
C PHE A 243 -6.40 -13.32 -28.79
N HIS A 244 -6.73 -13.06 -30.05
CA HIS A 244 -6.63 -14.05 -31.12
C HIS A 244 -5.88 -13.61 -32.38
N ASN A 245 -5.44 -12.36 -32.54
CA ASN A 245 -4.49 -11.95 -33.59
C ASN A 245 -3.94 -10.53 -33.33
N VAL A 246 -3.02 -10.35 -32.38
CA VAL A 246 -2.38 -9.04 -32.16
C VAL A 246 -1.23 -8.87 -33.16
N LYS A 247 -1.41 -7.99 -34.16
CA LYS A 247 -0.29 -7.52 -35.00
C LYS A 247 0.67 -6.66 -34.16
N GLN A 248 1.97 -6.86 -34.32
CA GLN A 248 3.05 -6.15 -33.60
C GLN A 248 2.93 -4.61 -33.64
N GLU A 249 2.35 -4.05 -34.70
CA GLU A 249 2.17 -2.60 -34.91
C GLU A 249 1.29 -1.90 -33.85
N PHE A 250 0.49 -2.63 -33.05
CA PHE A 250 -0.33 -2.05 -31.99
C PHE A 250 0.39 -1.91 -30.65
N ILE A 251 1.48 -2.65 -30.45
CA ILE A 251 2.28 -2.58 -29.22
C ILE A 251 3.18 -1.33 -29.25
N SER A 252 3.60 -0.86 -30.43
CA SER A 252 4.48 0.32 -30.54
C SER A 252 3.82 1.63 -30.07
N GLY A 253 2.54 1.87 -30.41
CA GLY A 253 1.89 3.16 -30.08
C GLY A 253 1.52 3.37 -28.60
N ILE A 254 1.51 2.33 -27.78
CA ILE A 254 1.43 2.49 -26.32
C ILE A 254 2.81 2.77 -25.73
N ASP A 255 3.83 2.04 -26.18
CA ASP A 255 5.20 2.22 -25.71
C ASP A 255 5.70 3.65 -26.01
N GLU A 256 5.36 4.19 -27.19
CA GLU A 256 5.62 5.59 -27.55
C GLU A 256 4.96 6.56 -26.56
N ARG A 257 3.66 6.42 -26.27
CA ARG A 257 2.96 7.27 -25.30
C ARG A 257 3.53 7.16 -23.89
N ILE A 258 3.93 5.96 -23.47
CA ILE A 258 4.58 5.73 -22.18
C ILE A 258 5.92 6.47 -22.14
N GLN A 259 6.72 6.33 -23.19
CA GLN A 259 8.02 7.00 -23.30
C GLN A 259 7.86 8.52 -23.34
N GLU A 260 6.92 9.05 -24.13
CA GLU A 260 6.62 10.48 -24.20
C GLU A 260 6.20 11.04 -22.84
N ALA A 261 5.27 10.37 -22.14
CA ALA A 261 4.82 10.81 -20.82
C ALA A 261 5.96 10.75 -19.79
N ALA A 262 6.76 9.68 -19.80
CA ALA A 262 7.91 9.53 -18.91
C ALA A 262 8.98 10.59 -19.18
N GLN A 263 9.29 10.86 -20.46
CA GLN A 263 10.24 11.89 -20.87
C GLN A 263 9.75 13.28 -20.45
N LEU A 264 8.48 13.61 -20.70
CA LEU A 264 7.92 14.90 -20.32
C LEU A 264 8.00 15.11 -18.81
N LEU A 265 7.64 14.11 -18.00
CA LEU A 265 7.77 14.19 -16.55
C LEU A 265 9.23 14.35 -16.12
N ALA A 266 10.14 13.56 -16.70
CA ALA A 266 11.56 13.62 -16.39
C ALA A 266 12.17 14.99 -16.71
N GLU A 267 11.86 15.56 -17.88
CA GLU A 267 12.34 16.89 -18.28
C GLU A 267 11.85 17.99 -17.35
N ARG A 268 10.55 17.98 -17.02
CA ARG A 268 9.94 18.99 -16.14
C ARG A 268 10.46 18.93 -14.72
N ILE A 269 10.64 17.72 -14.18
CA ILE A 269 11.17 17.52 -12.82
C ILE A 269 12.68 17.84 -12.78
N SER A 270 13.45 17.43 -13.79
CA SER A 270 14.91 17.64 -13.81
C SER A 270 15.30 19.10 -14.04
N ALA A 271 14.56 19.82 -14.89
CA ALA A 271 14.80 21.25 -15.12
C ALA A 271 14.61 22.13 -13.87
N TRP A 272 14.00 21.58 -12.81
CA TRP A 272 13.73 22.27 -11.56
C TRP A 272 14.74 21.95 -10.44
N ASN A 273 15.49 20.85 -10.56
CA ASN A 273 16.46 20.39 -9.57
C ASN A 273 17.88 20.95 -9.82
N VAL A 274 18.02 21.96 -10.69
CA VAL A 274 19.24 22.74 -10.95
C VAL A 274 19.05 24.14 -10.39
#